data_AF-V6M629-F1
#
_entry.id   AF-V6M629-F1
#
_cell.length_a   1.000
_cell.length_b   1.000
_cell.length_c   1.000
_cell.angle_alpha   90.00
_cell.angle_beta   90.00
_cell.angle_gamma   90.00
#
_symmetry.space_group_name_H-M   'P 1'
#
loop_
_entity.id
_entity.type
_entity.pdbx_description
1 polymer ?
#
loop_
_entity_poly.entity_id
_entity_poly.type
_entity_poly.pdbx_seq_one_letter_code
_entity_poly.pdbx_strand_id
1 'polypeptide(L)' 'MSQFEAGTFIAYLAFSIFFLVAYKLQQISLFALIMLLVATAVGIGIFYLLIMQYWYA' A
#
# COMPACT_ATOMS: atom_id res chain seq x y z
N MET A 1 13.09 -13.32 -2.06
CA MET A 1 11.94 -12.45 -2.33
C MET A 1 11.72 -12.46 -3.83
N SER A 2 10.56 -12.92 -4.30
CA SER A 2 10.26 -12.90 -5.73
C SER A 2 10.24 -11.46 -6.25
N GLN A 3 10.50 -11.24 -7.54
CA GLN A 3 10.38 -9.90 -8.14
C GLN A 3 8.98 -9.28 -7.89
N PHE A 4 7.96 -10.14 -7.82
CA PHE A 4 6.59 -9.75 -7.52
C PHE A 4 6.43 -9.26 -6.07
N GLU A 5 6.96 -10.00 -5.08
CA GLU A 5 6.98 -9.57 -3.68
C GLU A 5 7.74 -8.25 -3.50
N ALA A 6 8.91 -8.14 -4.14
CA ALA A 6 9.75 -6.93 -4.08
C ALA A 6 9.02 -5.71 -4.68
N GLY A 7 8.37 -5.87 -5.84
CA GLY A 7 7.57 -4.82 -6.46
C GLY A 7 6.38 -4.39 -5.60
N THR A 8 5.68 -5.36 -5.01
CA THR A 8 4.54 -5.11 -4.11
C THR A 8 4.96 -4.35 -2.85
N PHE A 9 6.11 -4.72 -2.26
CA PHE A 9 6.69 -4.04 -1.11
C PHE A 9 7.14 -2.61 -1.43
N ILE A 10 7.78 -2.39 -2.58
CA ILE A 10 8.20 -1.06 -3.02
C ILE A 10 6.97 -0.17 -3.26
N ALA A 11 5.91 -0.70 -3.87
CA ALA A 11 4.66 0.03 -4.06
C ALA A 11 4.03 0.46 -2.72
N TYR A 12 4.00 -0.43 -1.72
CA TYR A 12 3.53 -0.09 -0.38
C TYR A 12 4.31 1.08 0.24
N LEU A 13 5.65 1.04 0.16
CA LEU A 13 6.51 2.11 0.66
C LEU A 13 6.24 3.42 -0.07
N ALA A 14 6.10 3.39 -1.40
CA ALA A 14 5.83 4.58 -2.20
C ALA A 14 4.51 5.26 -1.80
N PHE A 15 3.42 4.50 -1.64
CA PHE A 15 2.13 5.04 -1.19
C PHE A 15 2.20 5.59 0.24
N SER A 16 2.89 4.88 1.14
CA SER A 16 3.07 5.33 2.52
C SER A 16 3.80 6.67 2.59
N ILE A 17 4.88 6.83 1.82
CA ILE A 17 5.62 8.09 1.71
C ILE A 17 4.74 9.18 1.12
N PHE A 18 3.98 8.88 0.05
CA PHE A 18 3.07 9.84 -0.57
C PHE A 18 2.04 10.39 0.43
N PHE A 19 1.39 9.52 1.22
CA PHE A 19 0.43 9.99 2.22
C PHE A 19 1.08 10.77 3.36
N LEU A 20 2.29 10.38 3.78
CA LEU A 20 3.05 11.15 4.77
C LEU A 20 3.40 12.55 4.27
N VAL A 21 3.78 12.67 2.99
CA VAL A 21 4.03 13.97 2.34
C VAL A 21 2.74 14.78 2.26
N ALA A 22 1.62 14.18 1.83
CA ALA A 22 0.33 14.86 1.78
C ALA A 22 -0.12 15.38 3.16
N TYR A 23 0.10 14.59 4.22
CA TYR A 23 -0.14 15.02 5.59
C TYR A 23 0.79 16.16 6.02
N LYS A 24 2.07 16.08 5.68
CA LYS A 24 3.05 17.14 6.00
C LYS A 24 2.73 18.46 5.30
N LEU A 25 2.15 18.41 4.10
CA LEU A 25 1.65 19.55 3.34
C LEU A 25 0.26 20.03 3.80
N GLN A 26 -0.28 19.45 4.88
CA GLN A 26 -1.61 19.76 5.43
C GLN A 26 -2.76 19.57 4.43
N GLN A 27 -2.59 18.75 3.40
CA GLN A 27 -3.62 18.45 2.40
C GLN A 27 -4.67 17.46 2.91
N ILE A 28 -4.30 16.65 3.91
CA ILE A 28 -5.17 15.65 4.53
C ILE A 28 -5.01 15.68 6.06
N SER A 29 -6.06 15.29 6.80
CA SER A 29 -6.04 15.20 8.26
C SER A 29 -5.30 13.95 8.76
N LEU A 30 -4.91 13.93 10.04
CA LEU A 30 -4.29 12.74 10.66
C LEU A 30 -5.20 11.51 10.58
N PHE A 31 -6.50 11.71 10.79
CA PHE A 31 -7.49 10.64 10.66
C PHE A 31 -7.53 10.09 9.23
N ALA A 32 -7.54 10.97 8.22
CA ALA A 32 -7.50 10.57 6.81
C ALA A 32 -6.20 9.82 6.47
N LEU A 33 -5.05 10.27 6.99
CA LEU A 33 -3.78 9.56 6.82
C LEU A 33 -3.86 8.12 7.35
N ILE A 34 -4.36 7.93 8.57
CA ILE A 34 -4.49 6.60 9.18
C ILE A 34 -5.42 5.72 8.34
N MET A 35 -6.58 6.24 7.94
CA MET A 35 -7.54 5.51 7.11
C MET A 35 -6.95 5.10 5.75
N LEU A 36 -6.18 6.00 5.10
CA LEU A 36 -5.53 5.72 3.82
C LEU A 36 -4.42 4.68 3.95
N LEU A 37 -3.62 4.74 5.02
CA LEU A 37 -2.58 3.74 5.29
C LEU A 37 -3.20 2.35 5.53
N VAL A 38 -4.25 2.27 6.33
CA VAL A 38 -4.98 1.00 6.59
C VAL A 38 -5.60 0.47 5.29
N ALA A 39 -6.31 1.31 4.54
CA ALA A 39 -6.92 0.92 3.27
C ALA A 39 -5.87 0.40 2.27
N THR A 40 -4.70 1.02 2.22
CA THR A 40 -3.61 0.62 1.32
C THR A 40 -2.97 -0.70 1.76
N ALA A 41 -2.76 -0.90 3.05
CA ALA A 41 -2.27 -2.19 3.59
C ALA A 41 -3.23 -3.33 3.28
N VAL A 42 -4.55 -3.11 3.48
CA VAL A 42 -5.59 -4.09 3.16
C VAL A 42 -5.64 -4.37 1.66
N GLY A 43 -5.62 -3.33 0.83
CA GLY A 43 -5.65 -3.46 -0.63
C GLY A 43 -4.47 -4.27 -1.18
N ILE A 44 -3.26 -4.02 -0.65
CA ILE A 44 -2.07 -4.80 -1.01
C ILE A 44 -2.15 -6.23 -0.52
N GLY A 45 -2.65 -6.48 0.69
CA GLY A 45 -2.87 -7.83 1.20
C GLY A 45 -3.83 -8.64 0.33
N ILE A 46 -4.96 -8.03 -0.07
CA ILE A 46 -5.93 -8.66 -0.98
C ILE A 46 -5.28 -8.92 -2.34
N PHE A 47 -4.59 -7.93 -2.91
CA PHE A 47 -3.90 -8.08 -4.20
C PHE A 47 -2.90 -9.24 -4.19
N TYR A 48 -2.12 -9.37 -3.12
CA TYR A 48 -1.16 -10.46 -2.95
C TYR A 48 -1.86 -11.82 -2.90
N LEU A 49 -2.94 -11.96 -2.14
CA LEU A 49 -3.73 -13.20 -2.07
C LEU A 49 -4.32 -13.57 -3.43
N LEU A 50 -4.88 -12.59 -4.15
CA LEU A 50 -5.43 -12.82 -5.49
C LEU A 50 -4.36 -13.31 -6.47
N ILE A 51 -3.18 -12.70 -6.47
CA ILE A 51 -2.09 -13.10 -7.37
C ILE A 51 -1.62 -14.53 -7.05
N MET A 52 -1.47 -14.87 -5.77
CA MET A 52 -1.10 -16.23 -5.38
C MET A 52 -2.17 -17.26 -5.80
N GLN A 53 -3.45 -16.92 -5.69
CA GLN A 53 -4.55 -17.83 -6.00
C GLN A 53 -4.81 -18.00 -7.51
N TYR A 54 -4.68 -16.92 -8.30
CA TYR A 54 -5.11 -16.91 -9.70
C TYR A 54 -3.98 -16.87 -10.73
N TRP A 55 -2.76 -16.51 -10.33
CA TRP A 55 -1.64 -16.33 -11.27
C TRP A 55 -0.51 -17.35 -11.05
N TYR A 56 -0.38 -17.91 -9.85
CA TYR A 56 0.59 -18.96 -9.53
C TYR A 56 -0.04 -20.38 -9.46
N ALA A 57 -1.35 -20.51 -9.71
CA ALA A 57 -2.06 -21.80 -9.87
C ALA A 57 -2.13 -22.19 -11.36
#